data_AF-A0A2E5EF16-F1
#
_entry.id   AF-A0A2E5EF16-F1
#
_cell.length_a   1.000
_cell.length_b   1.000
_cell.length_c   1.000
_cell.angle_alpha   90.00
_cell.angle_beta   90.00
_cell.angle_gamma   90.00
#
_symmetry.space_group_name_H-M   'P 1'
#
loop_
_entity.id
_entity.type
_entity.pdbx_description
1 polymer ?
#
loop_
_entity_poly.entity_id
_entity_poly.type
_entity_poly.pdbx_seq_one_letter_code
_entity_poly.pdbx_strand_id
1 'polypeptide(L)'
;MEIVVIGISHHTAPVELRERYSIADSFLPDALTQLREIDGFEEAVILSTCNRTEIYAAVTIDSLQATRRLREFISSLKDLGNPDAEEVYELTQPKSVEHLFKVASGLDSMVLGETEILGQIKQAYQTALEHKHTGKALNKAFQSSFNVAKKIRTDTNIQRGSVSVASVAVELAQKIFESLDHHHVMVIGAGDTSEKTARALLSRGAKSVMVSNRSFDRAEALANELGGRAIRFDDWPTEFPSVDIVISSTTAPKYLITRKKLEPLMHKREGRPLLLIDIAVPRDIEPEINFLDDVYVFNVDDLQAIADEYLRLRKEELAVCEQIIMDKAGELTHQRTPRTGGDVEFGLQGGSA
;
A
#
# COMPACT_ATOMS: atom_id res chain seq x y z
N MET A 1 21.86 15.91 19.35
CA MET A 1 20.49 16.26 18.90
C MET A 1 19.70 15.00 18.63
N GLU A 2 18.81 14.64 19.53
CA GLU A 2 17.90 13.52 19.28
C GLU A 2 16.85 13.93 18.25
N ILE A 3 16.28 12.94 17.55
CA ILE A 3 15.14 13.16 16.66
C ILE A 3 13.90 12.70 17.41
N VAL A 4 12.91 13.58 17.52
CA VAL A 4 11.59 13.26 18.06
C VAL A 4 10.55 13.40 16.95
N VAL A 5 9.48 12.64 17.06
CA VAL A 5 8.29 12.82 16.22
C VAL A 5 7.06 12.86 17.09
N ILE A 6 6.19 13.81 16.79
CA ILE A 6 4.81 13.83 17.26
C ILE A 6 3.91 13.68 16.04
N GLY A 7 2.80 12.96 16.17
CA GLY A 7 1.90 12.83 15.06
C GLY A 7 0.51 12.35 15.41
N ILE A 8 -0.39 12.57 14.47
CA ILE A 8 -1.77 12.09 14.45
C ILE A 8 -1.93 11.31 13.15
N SER A 9 -2.42 10.08 13.23
CA SER A 9 -2.57 9.24 12.04
C SER A 9 -3.89 8.49 12.04
N HIS A 10 -4.20 7.85 10.92
CA HIS A 10 -5.35 6.97 10.78
C HIS A 10 -5.40 5.80 11.79
N HIS A 11 -4.30 5.51 12.49
CA HIS A 11 -4.27 4.52 13.57
C HIS A 11 -4.79 5.07 14.90
N THR A 12 -4.57 6.35 15.18
CA THR A 12 -4.89 6.97 16.48
C THR A 12 -6.13 7.85 16.42
N ALA A 13 -6.52 8.31 15.23
CA ALA A 13 -7.53 9.35 15.07
C ALA A 13 -8.49 9.11 13.90
N PRO A 14 -9.81 9.35 14.11
CA PRO A 14 -10.79 9.33 13.03
C PRO A 14 -10.55 10.48 12.04
N VAL A 15 -11.24 10.44 10.89
CA VAL A 15 -10.98 11.39 9.79
C VAL A 15 -11.29 12.83 10.18
N GLU A 16 -12.36 13.05 10.94
CA GLU A 16 -12.83 14.36 11.39
C GLU A 16 -11.77 15.05 12.26
N LEU A 17 -11.03 14.27 13.06
CA LEU A 17 -9.93 14.80 13.85
C LEU A 17 -8.70 15.08 12.99
N ARG A 18 -8.35 14.18 12.06
CA ARG A 18 -7.22 14.38 11.14
C ARG A 18 -7.39 15.61 10.25
N GLU A 19 -8.59 15.87 9.75
CA GLU A 19 -8.89 17.07 8.96
C GLU A 19 -8.64 18.36 9.76
N ARG A 20 -9.00 18.36 11.05
CA ARG A 20 -8.72 19.49 11.93
C ARG A 20 -7.22 19.75 12.02
N TYR A 21 -6.40 18.72 12.20
CA TYR A 21 -4.95 18.86 12.34
C TYR A 21 -4.15 18.94 11.03
N SER A 22 -4.77 18.69 9.87
CA SER A 22 -4.08 18.78 8.58
C SER A 22 -3.58 20.20 8.28
N ILE A 23 -2.32 20.35 7.89
CA ILE A 23 -1.70 21.64 7.59
C ILE A 23 -1.62 21.77 6.07
N ALA A 24 -2.28 22.77 5.49
CA ALA A 24 -2.21 22.99 4.06
C ALA A 24 -0.82 23.49 3.65
N ASP A 25 -0.38 23.13 2.45
CA ASP A 25 0.98 23.39 1.95
C ASP A 25 1.37 24.88 2.03
N SER A 26 0.41 25.79 1.83
CA SER A 26 0.64 27.23 1.92
C SER A 26 1.00 27.72 3.33
N PHE A 27 0.64 26.98 4.38
CA PHE A 27 0.94 27.33 5.77
C PHE A 27 2.18 26.60 6.33
N LEU A 28 2.74 25.64 5.61
CA LEU A 28 3.91 24.88 6.06
C LEU A 28 5.15 25.77 6.35
N PRO A 29 5.51 26.77 5.51
CA PRO A 29 6.66 27.63 5.79
C PRO A 29 6.51 28.45 7.09
N ASP A 30 5.31 28.99 7.33
CA ASP A 30 5.02 29.78 8.53
C ASP A 30 5.05 28.90 9.79
N ALA A 31 4.47 27.70 9.72
CA ALA A 31 4.50 26.74 10.83
C ALA A 31 5.94 26.30 11.16
N LEU A 32 6.78 26.06 10.15
CA LEU A 32 8.20 25.76 10.34
C LEU A 32 8.97 26.93 10.96
N THR A 33 8.62 28.16 10.59
CA THR A 33 9.20 29.39 11.17
C THR A 33 8.87 29.48 12.65
N GLN A 34 7.60 29.33 13.03
CA GLN A 34 7.17 29.34 14.42
C GLN A 34 7.82 28.23 15.26
N LEU A 35 7.97 27.02 14.71
CA LEU A 35 8.68 25.93 15.39
C LEU A 35 10.13 26.28 15.72
N ARG A 36 10.81 26.99 14.82
CA ARG A 36 12.21 27.38 15.00
C ARG A 36 12.39 28.47 16.05
N GLU A 37 11.36 29.25 16.35
CA GLU A 37 11.35 30.24 17.43
C GLU A 37 11.26 29.57 18.82
N ILE A 38 10.89 28.30 18.89
CA ILE A 38 10.85 27.55 20.13
C ILE A 38 12.27 27.11 20.50
N ASP A 39 12.76 27.56 21.66
CA ASP A 39 14.06 27.15 22.19
C ASP A 39 14.19 25.62 22.20
N GLY A 40 15.30 25.13 21.64
CA GLY A 40 15.60 23.69 21.59
C GLY A 40 15.22 22.99 20.29
N PHE A 41 14.56 23.67 19.35
CA PHE A 41 14.15 23.16 18.04
C PHE A 41 15.01 23.74 16.91
N GLU A 42 16.08 23.04 16.57
CA GLU A 42 17.06 23.52 15.59
C GLU A 42 16.68 23.13 14.14
N GLU A 43 16.07 21.96 14.00
CA GLU A 43 15.65 21.41 12.71
C GLU A 43 14.24 20.85 12.81
N ALA A 44 13.40 21.07 11.80
CA ALA A 44 12.04 20.56 11.74
C ALA A 44 11.61 20.20 10.31
N VAL A 45 10.80 19.16 10.17
CA VAL A 45 10.07 18.79 8.95
C VAL A 45 8.64 18.47 9.36
N ILE A 46 7.67 19.05 8.64
CA ILE A 46 6.24 18.78 8.83
C ILE A 46 5.75 17.96 7.64
N LEU A 47 5.19 16.78 7.90
CA LEU A 47 4.51 15.94 6.92
C LEU A 47 3.00 16.04 7.19
N SER A 48 2.22 16.55 6.24
CA SER A 48 0.76 16.51 6.30
C SER A 48 0.21 15.83 5.06
N THR A 49 -0.61 14.81 5.26
CA THR A 49 -1.28 14.04 4.23
C THR A 49 -2.73 13.81 4.64
N CYS A 50 -3.53 13.17 3.79
CA CYS A 50 -4.89 12.78 4.19
C CYS A 50 -4.89 11.80 5.39
N ASN A 51 -3.85 10.98 5.56
CA ASN A 51 -3.81 9.90 6.55
C ASN A 51 -2.96 10.19 7.79
N ARG A 52 -2.14 11.25 7.77
CA ARG A 52 -1.29 11.63 8.91
C ARG A 52 -0.90 13.09 8.89
N THR A 53 -0.70 13.67 10.07
CA THR A 53 0.07 14.89 10.24
C THR A 53 1.14 14.64 11.30
N GLU A 54 2.40 14.85 10.93
CA GLU A 54 3.57 14.52 11.73
C GLU A 54 4.57 15.67 11.72
N ILE A 55 5.19 15.93 12.87
CA ILE A 55 6.28 16.89 13.01
C ILE A 55 7.51 16.11 13.48
N TYR A 56 8.51 16.03 12.60
CA TYR A 56 9.84 15.51 12.91
C TYR A 56 10.75 16.66 13.31
N ALA A 57 11.30 16.62 14.51
CA ALA A 57 12.21 17.66 15.00
C ALA A 57 13.52 17.07 15.49
N ALA A 58 14.64 17.73 15.18
CA ALA A 58 15.91 17.45 15.83
C ALA A 58 16.15 18.47 16.94
N VAL A 59 16.30 17.96 18.17
CA VAL A 59 16.22 18.78 19.39
C VAL A 59 17.50 18.75 20.21
N THR A 60 17.81 19.87 20.87
CA THR A 60 18.95 20.01 21.79
C THR A 60 18.55 19.90 23.26
N ILE A 61 17.24 19.99 23.54
CA ILE A 61 16.64 19.77 24.85
C ILE A 61 16.32 18.29 25.09
N ASP A 62 15.96 17.97 26.33
CA ASP A 62 15.45 16.65 26.70
C ASP A 62 14.25 16.25 25.84
N SER A 63 14.21 15.00 25.39
CA SER A 63 13.23 14.54 24.40
C SER A 63 11.80 14.50 24.95
N LEU A 64 11.59 14.27 26.25
CA LEU A 64 10.26 14.37 26.87
C LEU A 64 9.78 15.82 26.93
N GLN A 65 10.69 16.76 27.22
CA GLN A 65 10.35 18.18 27.16
C GLN A 65 10.04 18.64 25.74
N ALA A 66 10.78 18.13 24.75
CA ALA A 66 10.54 18.42 23.35
C ALA A 66 9.16 17.93 22.89
N THR A 67 8.78 16.69 23.19
CA THR A 67 7.46 16.18 22.76
C THR A 67 6.31 16.95 23.38
N ARG A 68 6.43 17.35 24.66
CA ARG A 68 5.46 18.23 25.31
C ARG A 68 5.31 19.58 24.61
N ARG A 69 6.43 20.25 24.28
CA ARG A 69 6.41 21.53 23.55
C ARG A 69 5.83 21.39 22.15
N LEU A 70 6.11 20.29 21.45
CA LEU A 70 5.51 20.00 20.15
C LEU A 70 4.00 19.75 20.24
N ARG A 71 3.54 19.11 21.32
CA ARG A 71 2.10 18.92 21.57
C ARG A 71 1.40 20.26 21.75
N GLU A 72 1.97 21.13 22.58
CA GLU A 72 1.47 22.51 22.78
C GLU A 72 1.45 23.29 21.46
N PHE A 73 2.51 23.15 20.65
CA PHE A 73 2.58 23.77 19.33
C PHE A 73 1.48 23.29 18.37
N ILE A 74 1.25 21.98 18.28
CA ILE A 74 0.18 21.40 17.44
C ILE A 74 -1.20 21.95 17.82
N SER A 75 -1.48 22.06 19.12
CA SER A 75 -2.74 22.66 19.59
C SER A 75 -2.86 24.13 19.21
N SER A 76 -1.74 24.87 19.27
CA SER A 76 -1.72 26.31 18.98
C SER A 76 -1.91 26.65 17.50
N LEU A 77 -1.54 25.76 16.57
CA LEU A 77 -1.55 26.05 15.13
C LEU A 77 -2.94 26.38 14.55
N LYS A 78 -4.02 25.92 15.19
CA LYS A 78 -5.39 26.06 14.67
C LYS A 78 -6.43 26.38 15.73
N ASP A 79 -6.00 26.86 16.90
CA ASP A 79 -6.88 27.07 18.07
C ASP A 79 -7.72 25.82 18.42
N LEU A 80 -7.11 24.66 18.20
CA LEU A 80 -7.70 23.37 18.50
C LEU A 80 -7.32 23.09 19.96
N GLY A 81 -8.32 22.89 20.82
CA GLY A 81 -8.05 22.43 22.18
C GLY A 81 -7.13 21.21 22.17
N ASN A 82 -6.32 21.03 23.22
CA ASN A 82 -5.32 19.97 23.28
C ASN A 82 -5.95 18.61 22.91
N PRO A 83 -5.40 17.88 21.93
CA PRO A 83 -5.87 16.55 21.61
C PRO A 83 -5.70 15.64 22.82
N ASP A 84 -6.58 14.66 22.96
CA ASP A 84 -6.46 13.68 24.02
C ASP A 84 -5.16 12.90 23.85
N ALA A 85 -4.56 12.46 24.96
CA ALA A 85 -3.26 11.78 24.93
C ALA A 85 -3.26 10.49 24.11
N GLU A 86 -4.43 9.90 23.84
CA GLU A 86 -4.61 8.70 23.02
C GLU A 86 -4.67 9.01 21.52
N GLU A 87 -4.96 10.26 21.13
CA GLU A 87 -5.13 10.68 19.73
C GLU A 87 -3.80 11.03 19.06
N VAL A 88 -2.78 11.32 19.86
CA VAL A 88 -1.43 11.72 19.42
C VAL A 88 -0.41 10.68 19.87
N TYR A 89 0.48 10.27 18.96
CA TYR A 89 1.66 9.50 19.33
C TYR A 89 2.90 10.39 19.40
N GLU A 90 3.75 10.06 20.36
CA GLU A 90 5.05 10.69 20.59
C GLU A 90 6.13 9.62 20.59
N LEU A 91 7.11 9.75 19.71
CA LEU A 91 8.21 8.80 19.60
C LEU A 91 9.54 9.54 19.71
N THR A 92 10.43 8.99 20.51
CA THR A 92 11.82 9.43 20.65
C THR A 92 12.76 8.42 19.99
N GLN A 93 14.05 8.71 19.91
CA GLN A 93 15.00 7.74 19.33
C GLN A 93 15.08 6.47 20.20
N PRO A 94 15.27 5.28 19.57
CA PRO A 94 15.42 5.04 18.13
C PRO A 94 14.08 4.98 17.36
N LYS A 95 12.96 4.86 18.05
CA LYS A 95 11.62 4.64 17.47
C LYS A 95 11.18 5.73 16.50
N SER A 96 11.56 6.99 16.72
CA SER A 96 11.26 8.09 15.79
C SER A 96 11.88 7.90 14.40
N VAL A 97 13.10 7.37 14.34
CA VAL A 97 13.82 7.09 13.09
C VAL A 97 13.27 5.84 12.42
N GLU A 98 13.00 4.79 13.21
CA GLU A 98 12.32 3.58 12.72
C GLU A 98 10.96 3.92 12.11
N HIS A 99 10.20 4.78 12.78
CA HIS A 99 8.91 5.27 12.30
C HIS A 99 9.04 6.00 10.96
N LEU A 100 9.98 6.95 10.84
CA LEU A 100 10.27 7.61 9.56
C LEU A 100 10.57 6.61 8.44
N PHE A 101 11.32 5.55 8.72
CA PHE A 101 11.65 4.53 7.73
C PHE A 101 10.43 3.67 7.37
N LYS A 102 9.59 3.32 8.35
CA LYS A 102 8.33 2.59 8.13
C LYS A 102 7.37 3.38 7.25
N VAL A 103 7.15 4.66 7.55
CA VAL A 103 6.28 5.56 6.78
C VAL A 103 6.84 5.76 5.36
N ALA A 104 8.14 6.03 5.21
CA ALA A 104 8.78 6.20 3.89
C ALA A 104 8.71 4.94 3.02
N SER A 105 8.65 3.76 3.65
CA SER A 105 8.56 2.47 2.96
C SER A 105 7.12 2.03 2.69
N GLY A 106 6.12 2.83 3.09
CA GLY A 106 4.70 2.51 2.94
C GLY A 106 4.21 1.38 3.85
N LEU A 107 4.99 0.98 4.87
CA LEU A 107 4.61 -0.09 5.79
C LEU A 107 3.63 0.39 6.88
N ASP A 108 3.61 1.70 7.10
CA ASP A 108 2.66 2.38 7.97
C ASP A 108 1.73 3.21 7.07
N SER A 109 0.94 2.55 6.23
CA SER A 109 0.02 3.20 5.29
C SER A 109 -1.24 2.36 5.19
N MET A 110 -2.38 3.02 4.95
CA MET A 110 -3.68 2.34 4.88
C MET A 110 -3.66 1.24 3.80
N VAL A 111 -2.99 1.51 2.68
CA VAL A 111 -2.58 0.49 1.72
C VAL A 111 -1.11 0.18 1.96
N LEU A 112 -0.85 -0.96 2.60
CA LEU A 112 0.52 -1.43 2.84
C LEU A 112 1.33 -1.47 1.53
N GLY A 113 2.54 -0.92 1.56
CA GLY A 113 3.48 -0.88 0.45
C GLY A 113 3.17 0.16 -0.63
N GLU A 114 2.24 1.09 -0.40
CA GLU A 114 1.97 2.18 -1.34
C GLU A 114 3.20 3.03 -1.62
N THR A 115 3.29 3.59 -2.83
CA THR A 115 4.47 4.36 -3.29
C THR A 115 4.27 5.87 -3.21
N GLU A 116 3.03 6.33 -2.99
CA GLU A 116 2.69 7.75 -2.96
C GLU A 116 3.28 8.46 -1.74
N ILE A 117 3.23 7.83 -0.56
CA ILE A 117 3.75 8.39 0.69
C ILE A 117 5.23 8.74 0.61
N LEU A 118 6.04 7.98 -0.13
CA LEU A 118 7.46 8.30 -0.34
C LEU A 118 7.63 9.63 -1.10
N GLY A 119 6.75 9.90 -2.07
CA GLY A 119 6.73 11.18 -2.78
C GLY A 119 6.35 12.35 -1.86
N GLN A 120 5.34 12.15 -1.01
CA GLN A 120 4.87 13.15 -0.05
C GLN A 120 5.96 13.47 1.00
N ILE A 121 6.67 12.47 1.52
CA ILE A 121 7.80 12.69 2.45
C ILE A 121 8.94 13.46 1.77
N LYS A 122 9.26 13.14 0.51
CA LYS A 122 10.27 13.90 -0.24
C LYS A 122 9.87 15.36 -0.40
N GLN A 123 8.60 15.64 -0.68
CA GLN A 123 8.09 17.00 -0.81
C GLN A 123 8.14 17.76 0.52
N ALA A 124 7.73 17.13 1.62
CA ALA A 124 7.82 17.70 2.97
C ALA A 124 9.27 18.03 3.35
N TYR A 125 10.19 17.09 3.11
CA TYR A 125 11.62 17.30 3.31
C TYR A 125 12.18 18.45 2.46
N GLN A 126 11.83 18.48 1.17
CA GLN A 126 12.28 19.51 0.24
C GLN A 126 11.79 20.91 0.65
N THR A 127 10.53 21.01 1.07
CA THR A 127 9.94 22.26 1.56
C THR A 127 10.72 22.79 2.77
N ALA A 128 11.00 21.94 3.75
CA ALA A 128 11.79 22.32 4.91
C ALA A 128 13.24 22.67 4.56
N LEU A 129 13.86 21.97 3.61
CA LEU A 129 15.22 22.23 3.14
C LEU A 129 15.34 23.60 2.44
N GLU A 130 14.40 23.94 1.55
CA GLU A 130 14.36 25.21 0.82
C GLU A 130 14.21 26.41 1.76
N HIS A 131 13.43 26.25 2.82
CA HIS A 131 13.24 27.25 3.87
C HIS A 131 14.31 27.18 4.98
N LYS A 132 15.36 26.36 4.80
CA LYS A 132 16.50 26.22 5.73
C LYS A 132 16.13 25.73 7.13
N HIS A 133 15.05 24.97 7.26
CA HIS A 133 14.61 24.34 8.52
C HIS A 133 15.18 22.94 8.74
N THR A 134 16.02 22.43 7.84
CA THR A 134 16.76 21.19 8.04
C THR A 134 18.24 21.46 8.25
N GLY A 135 18.91 20.55 8.96
CA GLY A 135 20.35 20.59 9.20
C GLY A 135 20.94 19.19 9.14
N LYS A 136 22.07 18.98 9.80
CA LYS A 136 22.82 17.72 9.69
C LYS A 136 22.00 16.51 10.16
N ALA A 137 21.16 16.67 11.19
CA ALA A 137 20.45 15.56 11.79
C ALA A 137 19.30 15.05 10.90
N LEU A 138 18.38 15.93 10.52
CA LEU A 138 17.24 15.59 9.67
C LEU A 138 17.67 15.31 8.23
N ASN A 139 18.68 16.01 7.67
CA ASN A 139 19.19 15.65 6.34
C ASN A 139 19.70 14.21 6.31
N LYS A 140 20.45 13.77 7.33
CA LYS A 140 20.91 12.38 7.39
C LYS A 140 19.73 11.40 7.54
N ALA A 141 18.77 11.70 8.42
CA ALA A 141 17.63 10.81 8.67
C ALA A 141 16.71 10.62 7.46
N PHE A 142 16.33 11.71 6.79
CA PHE A 142 15.45 11.66 5.61
C PHE A 142 16.15 11.06 4.38
N GLN A 143 17.44 11.37 4.15
CA GLN A 143 18.17 10.71 3.07
C GLN A 143 18.34 9.20 3.32
N SER A 144 18.58 8.80 4.58
CA SER A 144 18.57 7.39 4.97
C SER A 144 17.19 6.74 4.77
N SER A 145 16.09 7.43 5.07
CA SER A 145 14.74 6.87 4.87
C SER A 145 14.45 6.58 3.41
N PHE A 146 14.88 7.46 2.49
CA PHE A 146 14.73 7.23 1.04
C PHE A 146 15.54 6.01 0.55
N ASN A 147 16.74 5.83 1.09
CA ASN A 147 17.57 4.66 0.77
C ASN A 147 16.98 3.36 1.33
N VAL A 148 16.43 3.40 2.55
CA VAL A 148 15.74 2.27 3.16
C VAL A 148 14.48 1.90 2.39
N ALA A 149 13.65 2.89 2.03
CA ALA A 149 12.46 2.66 1.20
C ALA A 149 12.82 2.05 -0.16
N LYS A 150 13.91 2.53 -0.80
CA LYS A 150 14.42 1.94 -2.05
C LYS A 150 14.89 0.50 -1.85
N LYS A 151 15.61 0.23 -0.76
CA LYS A 151 16.11 -1.10 -0.41
C LYS A 151 14.96 -2.09 -0.18
N ILE A 152 14.00 -1.73 0.67
CA ILE A 152 12.79 -2.55 0.91
C ILE A 152 12.08 -2.83 -0.42
N ARG A 153 11.88 -1.83 -1.26
CA ARG A 153 11.24 -2.00 -2.56
C ARG A 153 11.97 -2.95 -3.51
N THR A 154 13.29 -2.99 -3.44
CA THR A 154 14.13 -3.79 -4.35
C THR A 154 14.34 -5.21 -3.82
N ASP A 155 14.47 -5.33 -2.50
CA ASP A 155 14.91 -6.57 -1.84
C ASP A 155 13.73 -7.37 -1.27
N THR A 156 12.51 -6.83 -1.25
CA THR A 156 11.31 -7.50 -0.69
C THR A 156 10.13 -7.49 -1.64
N ASN A 157 9.22 -8.44 -1.49
CA ASN A 157 7.99 -8.51 -2.30
C ASN A 157 6.80 -7.76 -1.67
N ILE A 158 7.05 -6.85 -0.71
CA ILE A 158 5.99 -6.22 0.09
C ILE A 158 4.97 -5.38 -0.71
N GLN A 159 5.34 -4.99 -1.94
CA GLN A 159 4.51 -4.22 -2.88
C GLN A 159 3.64 -5.08 -3.80
N ARG A 160 3.75 -6.42 -3.79
CA ARG A 160 2.92 -7.28 -4.65
C ARG A 160 1.47 -7.30 -4.16
N GLY A 161 0.61 -6.55 -4.85
CA GLY A 161 -0.85 -6.70 -4.90
C GLY A 161 -1.62 -6.40 -3.60
N SER A 162 -2.77 -5.75 -3.73
CA SER A 162 -3.84 -5.89 -2.71
C SER A 162 -4.20 -7.37 -2.64
N VAL A 163 -4.38 -7.96 -1.47
CA VAL A 163 -4.70 -9.39 -1.38
C VAL A 163 -6.21 -9.56 -1.29
N SER A 164 -6.85 -9.79 -2.44
CA SER A 164 -8.30 -9.99 -2.58
C SER A 164 -8.57 -11.02 -3.66
N VAL A 165 -9.73 -11.65 -3.65
CA VAL A 165 -10.15 -12.59 -4.71
C VAL A 165 -10.05 -11.95 -6.10
N ALA A 166 -10.46 -10.68 -6.23
CA ALA A 166 -10.42 -9.93 -7.48
C ALA A 166 -8.99 -9.70 -8.01
N SER A 167 -8.05 -9.35 -7.13
CA SER A 167 -6.65 -9.12 -7.53
C SER A 167 -5.92 -10.42 -7.84
N VAL A 168 -6.19 -11.50 -7.11
CA VAL A 168 -5.67 -12.84 -7.43
C VAL A 168 -6.16 -13.29 -8.81
N ALA A 169 -7.44 -13.09 -9.11
CA ALA A 169 -8.01 -13.41 -10.42
C ALA A 169 -7.33 -12.65 -11.56
N VAL A 170 -7.03 -11.35 -11.37
CA VAL A 170 -6.25 -10.56 -12.33
C VAL A 170 -4.84 -11.13 -12.51
N GLU A 171 -4.14 -11.47 -11.44
CA GLU A 171 -2.79 -12.02 -11.53
C GLU A 171 -2.75 -13.37 -12.24
N LEU A 172 -3.74 -14.23 -12.00
CA LEU A 172 -3.90 -15.49 -12.72
C LEU A 172 -4.14 -15.25 -14.22
N ALA A 173 -5.00 -14.29 -14.56
CA ALA A 173 -5.23 -13.92 -15.96
C ALA A 173 -3.93 -13.44 -16.63
N GLN A 174 -3.15 -12.58 -15.98
CA GLN A 174 -1.87 -12.10 -16.53
C GLN A 174 -0.82 -13.21 -16.68
N LYS A 175 -0.83 -14.23 -15.80
CA LYS A 175 0.07 -15.40 -15.95
C LYS A 175 -0.31 -16.28 -17.15
N ILE A 176 -1.61 -16.39 -17.46
CA ILE A 176 -2.10 -17.22 -18.56
C ILE A 176 -1.95 -16.50 -19.91
N PHE A 177 -2.25 -15.19 -19.95
CA PHE A 177 -2.36 -14.43 -21.20
C PHE A 177 -1.19 -13.48 -21.48
N GLU A 178 -0.25 -13.32 -20.54
CA GLU A 178 0.87 -12.33 -20.53
C GLU A 178 0.43 -10.85 -20.51
N SER A 179 -0.55 -10.46 -21.33
CA SER A 179 -1.20 -9.13 -21.37
C SER A 179 -2.73 -9.28 -21.50
N LEU A 180 -3.49 -8.29 -21.05
CA LEU A 180 -4.96 -8.27 -21.13
C LEU A 180 -5.51 -7.41 -22.28
N ASP A 181 -4.67 -6.65 -22.99
CA ASP A 181 -5.07 -5.59 -23.95
C ASP A 181 -5.97 -6.06 -25.10
N HIS A 182 -6.00 -7.35 -25.38
CA HIS A 182 -6.77 -7.97 -26.46
C HIS A 182 -7.81 -8.99 -25.99
N HIS A 183 -7.97 -9.14 -24.67
CA HIS A 183 -8.77 -10.18 -24.08
C HIS A 183 -10.16 -9.68 -23.70
N HIS A 184 -11.17 -10.47 -24.01
CA HIS A 184 -12.57 -10.13 -23.79
C HIS A 184 -13.10 -10.84 -22.53
N VAL A 185 -13.70 -10.07 -21.63
CA VAL A 185 -14.25 -10.57 -20.36
C VAL A 185 -15.76 -10.76 -20.48
N MET A 186 -16.30 -11.84 -19.92
CA MET A 186 -17.72 -12.05 -19.74
C MET A 186 -18.04 -12.28 -18.27
N VAL A 187 -19.05 -11.59 -17.75
CA VAL A 187 -19.58 -11.79 -16.40
C VAL A 187 -20.95 -12.47 -16.54
N ILE A 188 -21.11 -13.63 -15.89
CA ILE A 188 -22.39 -14.35 -15.80
C ILE A 188 -22.87 -14.23 -14.35
N GLY A 189 -23.88 -13.39 -14.13
CA GLY A 189 -24.31 -12.95 -12.82
C GLY A 189 -24.00 -11.48 -12.58
N ALA A 190 -24.39 -10.98 -11.40
CA ALA A 190 -24.13 -9.61 -10.98
C ALA A 190 -23.96 -9.57 -9.45
N GLY A 191 -22.95 -10.29 -8.95
CA GLY A 191 -22.53 -10.24 -7.56
C GLY A 191 -21.43 -9.20 -7.35
N ASP A 192 -21.33 -8.64 -6.14
CA ASP A 192 -20.33 -7.63 -5.76
C ASP A 192 -18.89 -8.09 -6.07
N THR A 193 -18.54 -9.34 -5.76
CA THR A 193 -17.20 -9.88 -6.06
C THR A 193 -16.95 -10.04 -7.57
N SER A 194 -17.98 -10.40 -8.36
CA SER A 194 -17.84 -10.49 -9.81
C SER A 194 -17.65 -9.12 -10.47
N GLU A 195 -18.33 -8.09 -9.96
CA GLU A 195 -18.13 -6.71 -10.38
C GLU A 195 -16.71 -6.24 -10.07
N LYS A 196 -16.25 -6.40 -8.82
CA LYS A 196 -14.89 -6.02 -8.41
C LYS A 196 -13.83 -6.71 -9.26
N THR A 197 -14.01 -8.00 -9.54
CA THR A 197 -13.10 -8.77 -10.39
C THR A 197 -13.09 -8.25 -11.82
N ALA A 198 -14.27 -8.01 -12.42
CA ALA A 198 -14.38 -7.48 -13.78
C ALA A 198 -13.77 -6.08 -13.90
N ARG A 199 -14.05 -5.19 -12.94
CA ARG A 199 -13.46 -3.85 -12.86
C ARG A 199 -11.94 -3.90 -12.75
N ALA A 200 -11.41 -4.81 -11.93
CA ALA A 200 -9.98 -5.00 -11.78
C ALA A 200 -9.32 -5.46 -13.10
N LEU A 201 -9.93 -6.39 -13.84
CA LEU A 201 -9.45 -6.81 -15.16
C LEU A 201 -9.45 -5.66 -16.18
N LEU A 202 -10.52 -4.87 -16.22
CA LEU A 202 -10.61 -3.69 -17.10
C LEU A 202 -9.55 -2.64 -16.76
N SER A 203 -9.34 -2.35 -15.48
CA SER A 203 -8.30 -1.41 -15.03
C SER A 203 -6.87 -1.87 -15.40
N ARG A 204 -6.72 -3.14 -15.75
CA ARG A 204 -5.45 -3.79 -16.12
C ARG A 204 -5.33 -4.08 -17.61
N GLY A 205 -6.22 -3.52 -18.43
CA GLY A 205 -6.12 -3.52 -19.89
C GLY A 205 -7.13 -4.38 -20.62
N ALA A 206 -8.00 -5.14 -19.93
CA ALA A 206 -8.97 -5.99 -20.63
C ALA A 206 -9.81 -5.18 -21.64
N LYS A 207 -9.92 -5.69 -22.88
CA LYS A 207 -10.41 -4.92 -24.04
C LYS A 207 -11.89 -4.56 -23.95
N SER A 208 -12.71 -5.45 -23.41
CA SER A 208 -14.14 -5.23 -23.26
C SER A 208 -14.72 -6.15 -22.19
N VAL A 209 -15.86 -5.75 -21.63
CA VAL A 209 -16.68 -6.62 -20.77
C VAL A 209 -18.07 -6.82 -21.36
N MET A 210 -18.57 -8.05 -21.26
CA MET A 210 -19.94 -8.43 -21.52
C MET A 210 -20.59 -8.89 -20.23
N VAL A 211 -21.82 -8.50 -19.96
CA VAL A 211 -22.52 -8.89 -18.73
C VAL A 211 -23.80 -9.61 -19.09
N SER A 212 -24.01 -10.77 -18.49
CA SER A 212 -25.18 -11.60 -18.67
C SER A 212 -25.79 -11.91 -17.30
N ASN A 213 -27.09 -11.70 -17.13
CA ASN A 213 -27.79 -12.02 -15.89
C ASN A 213 -29.23 -12.44 -16.19
N ARG A 214 -29.82 -13.28 -15.32
CA ARG A 214 -31.23 -13.71 -15.44
C ARG A 214 -32.19 -12.51 -15.46
N SER A 215 -31.89 -11.50 -14.65
CA SER A 215 -32.53 -10.19 -14.75
C SER A 215 -31.71 -9.33 -15.72
N PHE A 216 -32.28 -9.05 -16.89
CA PHE A 216 -31.60 -8.26 -17.90
C PHE A 216 -31.30 -6.82 -17.42
N ASP A 217 -32.21 -6.21 -16.66
CA ASP A 217 -32.00 -4.87 -16.07
C ASP A 217 -30.75 -4.82 -15.19
N ARG A 218 -30.47 -5.89 -14.43
CA ARG A 218 -29.23 -6.00 -13.64
C ARG A 218 -28.00 -6.16 -14.52
N ALA A 219 -28.11 -6.86 -15.64
CA ALA A 219 -27.02 -6.96 -16.61
C ALA A 219 -26.73 -5.60 -17.26
N GLU A 220 -27.77 -4.84 -17.64
CA GLU A 220 -27.63 -3.48 -18.18
C GLU A 220 -27.01 -2.52 -17.17
N ALA A 221 -27.47 -2.52 -15.92
CA ALA A 221 -26.91 -1.67 -14.88
C ALA A 221 -25.40 -1.91 -14.70
N LEU A 222 -24.99 -3.17 -14.53
CA LEU A 222 -23.59 -3.53 -14.34
C LEU A 222 -22.76 -3.30 -15.61
N ALA A 223 -23.30 -3.59 -16.80
CA ALA A 223 -22.61 -3.31 -18.06
C ALA A 223 -22.35 -1.81 -18.22
N ASN A 224 -23.35 -0.96 -17.95
CA ASN A 224 -23.21 0.50 -18.02
C ASN A 224 -22.13 1.00 -17.06
N GLU A 225 -22.09 0.47 -15.84
CA GLU A 225 -21.11 0.85 -14.83
C GLU A 225 -19.67 0.46 -15.22
N LEU A 226 -19.51 -0.66 -15.91
CA LEU A 226 -18.21 -1.15 -16.38
C LEU A 226 -17.84 -0.66 -17.80
N GLY A 227 -18.70 0.14 -18.45
CA GLY A 227 -18.49 0.57 -19.83
C GLY A 227 -18.53 -0.57 -20.85
N GLY A 228 -19.27 -1.65 -20.55
CA GLY A 228 -19.40 -2.84 -21.37
C GLY A 228 -20.76 -2.96 -22.07
N ARG A 229 -21.09 -4.19 -22.49
CA ARG A 229 -22.38 -4.51 -23.10
C ARG A 229 -23.16 -5.55 -22.31
N ALA A 230 -24.46 -5.35 -22.15
CA ALA A 230 -25.34 -6.37 -21.62
C ALA A 230 -25.76 -7.34 -22.72
N ILE A 231 -25.85 -8.63 -22.39
CA ILE A 231 -26.38 -9.68 -23.25
C ILE A 231 -27.48 -10.44 -22.52
N ARG A 232 -28.42 -11.05 -23.26
CA ARG A 232 -29.47 -11.87 -22.65
C ARG A 232 -28.84 -13.14 -22.06
N PHE A 233 -29.49 -13.67 -21.02
CA PHE A 233 -29.00 -14.84 -20.33
C PHE A 233 -28.86 -16.07 -21.22
N ASP A 234 -29.76 -16.26 -22.19
CA ASP A 234 -29.71 -17.43 -23.07
C ASP A 234 -28.72 -17.26 -24.24
N ASP A 235 -28.20 -16.06 -24.46
CA ASP A 235 -27.35 -15.72 -25.60
C ASP A 235 -25.86 -15.88 -25.31
N TRP A 236 -25.44 -16.01 -24.05
CA TRP A 236 -24.02 -16.14 -23.70
C TRP A 236 -23.27 -17.27 -24.46
N PRO A 237 -23.87 -18.45 -24.78
CA PRO A 237 -23.18 -19.49 -25.53
C PRO A 237 -22.80 -19.06 -26.95
N THR A 238 -23.56 -18.14 -27.55
CA THR A 238 -23.30 -17.63 -28.90
C THR A 238 -22.12 -16.67 -28.94
N GLU A 239 -21.92 -15.91 -27.86
CA GLU A 239 -20.86 -14.92 -27.72
C GLU A 239 -19.54 -15.53 -27.22
N PHE A 240 -19.64 -16.70 -26.60
CA PHE A 240 -18.55 -17.44 -25.98
C PHE A 240 -17.28 -17.62 -26.83
N PRO A 241 -17.34 -17.88 -28.15
CA PRO A 241 -16.12 -18.04 -28.96
C PRO A 241 -15.20 -16.81 -28.96
N SER A 242 -15.74 -15.62 -28.68
CA SER A 242 -14.97 -14.37 -28.62
C SER A 242 -14.40 -14.04 -27.24
N VAL A 243 -14.81 -14.77 -26.19
CA VAL A 243 -14.52 -14.47 -24.78
C VAL A 243 -13.30 -15.22 -24.29
N ASP A 244 -12.41 -14.59 -23.54
CA ASP A 244 -11.20 -15.23 -23.02
C ASP A 244 -11.25 -15.48 -21.51
N ILE A 245 -12.00 -14.64 -20.80
CA ILE A 245 -12.15 -14.71 -19.35
C ILE A 245 -13.63 -14.69 -19.01
N VAL A 246 -14.12 -15.70 -18.28
CA VAL A 246 -15.50 -15.74 -17.77
C VAL A 246 -15.46 -15.68 -16.26
N ILE A 247 -16.26 -14.78 -15.68
CA ILE A 247 -16.49 -14.68 -14.25
C ILE A 247 -17.93 -15.08 -13.99
N SER A 248 -18.15 -16.18 -13.27
CA SER A 248 -19.48 -16.63 -12.87
C SER A 248 -19.74 -16.27 -11.41
N SER A 249 -20.90 -15.69 -11.12
CA SER A 249 -21.36 -15.42 -9.76
C SER A 249 -22.89 -15.36 -9.75
N THR A 250 -23.52 -16.51 -9.98
CA THR A 250 -24.97 -16.65 -9.91
C THR A 250 -25.43 -17.37 -8.64
N THR A 251 -26.74 -17.48 -8.48
CA THR A 251 -27.38 -18.27 -7.42
C THR A 251 -28.03 -19.53 -8.00
N ALA A 252 -27.50 -20.09 -9.09
CA ALA A 252 -28.08 -21.24 -9.74
C ALA A 252 -27.92 -22.50 -8.87
N PRO A 253 -28.96 -23.36 -8.75
CA PRO A 253 -28.87 -24.59 -7.97
C PRO A 253 -28.16 -25.74 -8.72
N LYS A 254 -27.75 -25.51 -9.97
CA LYS A 254 -27.10 -26.47 -10.87
C LYS A 254 -26.03 -25.76 -11.68
N TYR A 255 -25.05 -26.52 -12.15
CA TYR A 255 -24.02 -26.02 -13.07
C TYR A 255 -24.64 -25.37 -14.31
N LEU A 256 -24.28 -24.13 -14.57
CA LEU A 256 -24.64 -23.37 -15.77
C LEU A 256 -23.73 -23.75 -16.93
N ILE A 257 -22.43 -23.80 -16.65
CA ILE A 257 -21.38 -24.17 -17.59
C ILE A 257 -21.00 -25.63 -17.30
N THR A 258 -21.40 -26.52 -18.20
CA THR A 258 -21.09 -27.95 -18.12
C THR A 258 -20.15 -28.35 -19.23
N ARG A 259 -19.37 -29.42 -19.04
CA ARG A 259 -18.45 -29.95 -20.05
C ARG A 259 -19.15 -30.18 -21.38
N LYS A 260 -20.35 -30.78 -21.34
CA LYS A 260 -21.19 -31.04 -22.52
C LYS A 260 -21.53 -29.78 -23.32
N LYS A 261 -21.70 -28.63 -22.65
CA LYS A 261 -21.98 -27.35 -23.32
C LYS A 261 -20.70 -26.68 -23.82
N LEU A 262 -19.61 -26.81 -23.07
CA LEU A 262 -18.37 -26.09 -23.31
C LEU A 262 -17.47 -26.74 -24.36
N GLU A 263 -17.36 -28.06 -24.36
CA GLU A 263 -16.48 -28.83 -25.25
C GLU A 263 -16.72 -28.51 -26.75
N PRO A 264 -17.97 -28.43 -27.26
CA PRO A 264 -18.23 -27.99 -28.63
C PRO A 264 -17.83 -26.54 -28.93
N LEU A 265 -17.82 -25.67 -27.91
CA LEU A 265 -17.43 -24.26 -28.05
C LEU A 265 -15.91 -24.10 -28.10
N MET A 266 -15.17 -24.93 -27.36
CA MET A 266 -13.70 -24.95 -27.38
C MET A 266 -13.14 -25.29 -28.76
N HIS A 267 -13.79 -26.19 -29.51
CA HIS A 267 -13.40 -26.48 -30.89
C HIS A 267 -13.45 -25.26 -31.83
N LYS A 268 -14.26 -24.24 -31.52
CA LYS A 268 -14.34 -22.99 -32.30
C LYS A 268 -13.27 -21.96 -31.94
N ARG A 269 -12.46 -22.23 -30.91
CA ARG A 269 -11.47 -21.29 -30.37
C ARG A 269 -10.04 -21.53 -30.88
N GLU A 270 -9.83 -22.56 -31.70
CA GLU A 270 -8.53 -22.86 -32.34
C GLU A 270 -7.36 -22.92 -31.33
N GLY A 271 -7.58 -23.50 -30.15
CA GLY A 271 -6.56 -23.63 -29.08
C GLY A 271 -6.33 -22.37 -28.25
N ARG A 272 -7.13 -21.31 -28.42
CA ARG A 272 -7.04 -20.12 -27.56
C ARG A 272 -7.44 -20.46 -26.12
N PRO A 273 -6.59 -20.11 -25.13
CA PRO A 273 -6.88 -20.39 -23.74
C PRO A 273 -8.15 -19.70 -23.26
N LEU A 274 -8.82 -20.32 -22.30
CA LEU A 274 -10.03 -19.84 -21.66
C LEU A 274 -9.85 -19.91 -20.15
N LEU A 275 -10.01 -18.78 -19.47
CA LEU A 275 -10.00 -18.69 -18.03
C LEU A 275 -11.44 -18.61 -17.50
N LEU A 276 -11.81 -19.54 -16.63
CA LEU A 276 -13.10 -19.62 -15.96
C LEU A 276 -12.91 -19.38 -14.47
N ILE A 277 -13.53 -18.32 -13.95
CA ILE A 277 -13.49 -17.91 -12.54
C ILE A 277 -14.89 -18.11 -11.95
N ASP A 278 -15.07 -19.11 -11.11
CA ASP A 278 -16.34 -19.45 -10.46
C ASP A 278 -16.41 -18.90 -9.03
N ILE A 279 -17.08 -17.77 -8.87
CA ILE A 279 -17.31 -17.11 -7.57
C ILE A 279 -18.70 -17.46 -7.01
N ALA A 280 -19.42 -18.41 -7.63
CA ALA A 280 -20.75 -18.80 -7.19
C ALA A 280 -20.70 -19.86 -6.07
N VAL A 281 -21.63 -19.73 -5.13
CA VAL A 281 -21.87 -20.73 -4.08
C VAL A 281 -23.37 -20.98 -3.96
N PRO A 282 -23.91 -22.12 -4.44
CA PRO A 282 -23.20 -23.26 -5.07
C PRO A 282 -22.52 -22.93 -6.41
N ARG A 283 -21.53 -23.73 -6.79
CA ARG A 283 -20.72 -23.56 -8.02
C ARG A 283 -21.58 -23.54 -9.29
N ASP A 284 -21.25 -22.62 -10.20
CA ASP A 284 -21.86 -22.50 -11.52
C ASP A 284 -21.15 -23.37 -12.58
N ILE A 285 -19.90 -23.74 -12.33
CA ILE A 285 -19.04 -24.41 -13.31
C ILE A 285 -18.80 -25.85 -12.87
N GLU A 286 -19.06 -26.78 -13.78
CA GLU A 286 -18.84 -28.20 -13.55
C GLU A 286 -17.34 -28.52 -13.40
N PRO A 287 -16.90 -29.17 -12.32
CA PRO A 287 -15.47 -29.42 -12.08
C PRO A 287 -14.77 -30.25 -13.16
N GLU A 288 -15.50 -31.11 -13.88
CA GLU A 288 -14.96 -31.94 -14.96
C GLU A 288 -14.46 -31.12 -16.17
N ILE A 289 -14.82 -29.83 -16.25
CA ILE A 289 -14.32 -28.92 -17.27
C ILE A 289 -12.80 -28.72 -17.17
N ASN A 290 -12.21 -28.86 -15.98
CA ASN A 290 -10.78 -28.68 -15.77
C ASN A 290 -9.90 -29.74 -16.47
N PHE A 291 -10.52 -30.77 -17.06
CA PHE A 291 -9.86 -31.78 -17.89
C PHE A 291 -9.91 -31.47 -19.39
N LEU A 292 -10.49 -30.34 -19.80
CA LEU A 292 -10.44 -29.88 -21.18
C LEU A 292 -9.11 -29.15 -21.41
N ASP A 293 -8.50 -29.40 -22.57
CA ASP A 293 -7.30 -28.68 -22.99
C ASP A 293 -7.60 -27.18 -23.16
N ASP A 294 -6.61 -26.35 -22.83
CA ASP A 294 -6.68 -24.88 -22.91
C ASP A 294 -7.81 -24.24 -22.09
N VAL A 295 -8.36 -24.95 -21.09
CA VAL A 295 -9.33 -24.41 -20.13
C VAL A 295 -8.76 -24.41 -18.72
N TYR A 296 -8.77 -23.25 -18.08
CA TYR A 296 -8.31 -23.06 -16.71
C TYR A 296 -9.51 -22.70 -15.84
N VAL A 297 -9.80 -23.52 -14.82
CA VAL A 297 -10.92 -23.27 -13.90
C VAL A 297 -10.39 -22.97 -12.51
N PHE A 298 -10.84 -21.85 -11.94
CA PHE A 298 -10.59 -21.49 -10.56
C PHE A 298 -11.91 -21.16 -9.87
N ASN A 299 -12.16 -21.78 -8.72
CA ASN A 299 -13.30 -21.44 -7.89
C ASN A 299 -12.91 -20.44 -6.77
N VAL A 300 -13.90 -19.96 -6.03
CA VAL A 300 -13.69 -19.00 -4.93
C VAL A 300 -12.72 -19.52 -3.87
N ASP A 301 -12.74 -20.81 -3.55
CA ASP A 301 -11.84 -21.41 -2.55
C ASP A 301 -10.39 -21.47 -3.07
N ASP A 302 -10.18 -21.78 -4.36
CA ASP A 302 -8.85 -21.76 -4.98
C ASP A 302 -8.25 -20.35 -4.95
N LEU A 303 -9.05 -19.35 -5.30
CA LEU A 303 -8.64 -17.95 -5.27
C LEU A 303 -8.35 -17.48 -3.84
N GLN A 304 -9.16 -17.92 -2.87
CA GLN A 304 -8.95 -17.61 -1.46
C GLN A 304 -7.67 -18.26 -0.93
N ALA A 305 -7.38 -19.51 -1.29
CA ALA A 305 -6.16 -20.19 -0.87
C ALA A 305 -4.89 -19.48 -1.40
N ILE A 306 -4.92 -19.01 -2.65
CA ILE A 306 -3.83 -18.21 -3.23
C ILE A 306 -3.72 -16.86 -2.53
N ALA A 307 -4.85 -16.21 -2.23
CA ALA A 307 -4.88 -14.96 -1.47
C ALA A 307 -4.27 -15.16 -0.07
N ASP A 308 -4.65 -16.22 0.64
CA ASP A 308 -4.14 -16.51 1.97
C ASP A 308 -2.64 -16.79 1.97
N GLU A 309 -2.13 -17.47 0.94
CA GLU A 309 -0.69 -17.67 0.76
C GLU A 309 0.05 -16.35 0.50
N TYR A 310 -0.52 -15.44 -0.28
CA TYR A 310 0.04 -14.11 -0.46
C TYR A 310 0.01 -13.29 0.83
N LEU A 311 -1.04 -13.40 1.65
CA LEU A 311 -1.07 -12.80 2.99
C LEU A 311 0.02 -13.38 3.90
N ARG A 312 0.26 -14.70 3.84
CA ARG A 312 1.31 -15.36 4.63
C ARG A 312 2.70 -14.89 4.22
N LEU A 313 3.00 -14.93 2.92
CA LEU A 313 4.26 -14.42 2.37
C LEU A 313 4.45 -12.95 2.71
N ARG A 314 3.36 -12.16 2.69
CA ARG A 314 3.41 -10.74 3.09
C ARG A 314 3.79 -10.54 4.54
N LYS A 315 3.30 -11.39 5.47
CA LYS A 315 3.70 -11.32 6.89
C LYS A 315 5.18 -11.66 7.08
N GLU A 316 5.70 -12.65 6.35
CA GLU A 316 7.12 -13.01 6.37
C GLU A 316 7.97 -11.85 5.82
N GLU A 317 7.56 -11.26 4.69
CA GLU A 317 8.22 -10.10 4.09
C GLU A 317 8.14 -8.84 4.99
N LEU A 318 7.05 -8.64 5.73
CA LEU A 318 6.95 -7.56 6.73
C LEU A 318 8.03 -7.72 7.80
N ALA A 319 8.23 -8.93 8.33
CA ALA A 319 9.27 -9.18 9.33
C ALA A 319 10.67 -8.87 8.78
N VAL A 320 10.94 -9.22 7.52
CA VAL A 320 12.20 -8.86 6.83
C VAL A 320 12.34 -7.34 6.70
N CYS A 321 11.27 -6.65 6.31
CA CYS A 321 11.27 -5.19 6.21
C CYS A 321 11.52 -4.52 7.56
N GLU A 322 10.89 -5.01 8.63
CA GLU A 322 11.09 -4.50 9.98
C GLU A 322 12.52 -4.70 10.45
N GLN A 323 13.14 -5.84 10.15
CA GLN A 323 14.55 -6.08 10.46
C GLN A 323 15.47 -5.10 9.73
N ILE A 324 15.26 -4.88 8.42
CA ILE A 324 16.02 -3.89 7.64
C ILE A 324 15.90 -2.49 8.28
N ILE A 325 14.71 -2.12 8.74
CA ILE A 325 14.46 -0.83 9.39
C ILE A 325 15.20 -0.73 10.72
N MET A 326 15.09 -1.73 11.58
CA MET A 326 15.77 -1.75 12.89
C MET A 326 17.28 -1.67 12.72
N ASP A 327 17.86 -2.44 11.81
CA ASP A 327 19.30 -2.44 11.54
C ASP A 327 19.78 -1.05 11.08
N LYS A 328 19.06 -0.44 10.13
CA LYS A 328 19.43 0.87 9.59
C LYS A 328 19.18 2.02 10.55
N ALA A 329 18.13 1.94 11.37
CA ALA A 329 17.90 2.92 12.43
C ALA A 329 18.98 2.80 13.52
N GLY A 330 19.37 1.57 13.87
CA GLY A 330 20.49 1.29 14.77
C GLY A 330 21.81 1.87 14.26
N GLU A 331 22.16 1.66 12.99
CA GLU A 331 23.35 2.26 12.37
C GLU A 331 23.35 3.79 12.47
N LEU A 332 22.19 4.43 12.27
CA LEU A 332 22.06 5.89 12.31
C LEU A 332 22.16 6.45 13.73
N THR A 333 21.62 5.74 14.72
CA THR A 333 21.54 6.17 16.11
C THR A 333 22.80 5.81 16.93
N HIS A 334 23.44 4.68 16.66
CA HIS A 334 24.64 4.20 17.40
C HIS A 334 25.97 4.80 16.93
N GLN A 335 26.05 5.48 15.78
CA GLN A 335 27.26 6.20 15.34
C GLN A 335 27.65 7.41 16.25
N ARG A 336 27.08 7.53 17.45
CA ARG A 336 27.28 8.62 18.40
C ARG A 336 28.18 8.32 19.59
N THR A 337 28.68 7.09 19.78
CA THR A 337 29.70 6.85 20.81
C THR A 337 31.07 7.29 20.26
N PRO A 338 31.71 8.34 20.80
CA PRO A 338 33.03 8.72 20.34
C PRO A 338 34.02 7.62 20.71
N ARG A 339 34.86 7.21 19.75
CA ARG A 339 36.12 6.53 20.05
C ARG A 339 36.92 7.48 20.95
N THR A 340 36.95 7.21 22.25
CA THR A 340 37.90 7.84 23.16
C THR A 340 39.30 7.60 22.62
N GLY A 341 40.04 8.70 22.48
CA GLY A 341 41.31 8.78 21.78
C GLY A 341 42.32 7.74 22.22
N GLY A 342 43.16 7.35 21.25
CA GLY A 342 44.39 6.64 21.55
C GLY A 342 45.23 7.45 22.51
N ASP A 343 45.67 6.81 23.58
CA ASP A 343 46.67 7.35 24.48
C ASP A 343 47.93 7.66 23.69
N VAL A 344 48.31 8.93 23.79
CA VAL A 344 49.54 9.51 23.28
C VAL A 344 50.71 8.88 24.02
N GLU A 345 51.62 8.26 23.28
CA GLU A 345 52.96 7.89 23.75
C GLU A 345 53.65 9.12 24.35
N PHE A 346 53.80 9.15 25.68
CA PHE A 346 54.83 9.96 26.31
C PHE A 346 56.12 9.15 26.38
N GLY A 347 57.00 9.40 25.42
CA GLY A 347 58.40 9.02 25.47
C GLY A 347 59.09 9.69 26.65
N LEU A 348 59.56 8.89 27.61
CA LEU A 348 60.56 9.29 28.59
C LEU A 348 61.92 8.77 28.11
N GLN A 349 62.68 9.66 27.45
CA GLN A 349 64.14 9.54 27.35
C GLN A 349 64.79 10.81 27.91
N GLY A 350 65.46 10.66 29.05
CA GLY A 350 66.88 10.99 29.16
C GLY A 350 67.31 12.25 29.93
N GLY A 351 68.13 12.03 30.97
CA GLY A 351 69.32 12.85 31.31
C GLY A 351 69.13 13.88 32.43
N SER A 352 69.52 13.61 33.68
CA SER A 352 70.87 13.62 34.27
C SER A 352 71.29 14.97 34.87
N ALA A 353 71.42 15.00 36.21
CA ALA A 353 72.52 15.61 36.95
C ALA A 353 72.54 15.02 38.37
#